data_AF-A0A8S3JQ57-F1
#
_entry.id   AF-A0A8S3JQ57-F1
#
_cell.length_a   1.000
_cell.length_b   1.000
_cell.length_c   1.000
_cell.angle_alpha   90.00
_cell.angle_beta   90.00
_cell.angle_gamma   90.00
#
_symmetry.space_group_name_H-M   'P 1'
#
loop_
_entity.id
_entity.type
_entity.pdbx_description
1 polymer ?
#
loop_
_entity_poly.entity_id
_entity_poly.type
_entity_poly.pdbx_seq_one_letter_code
_entity_poly.pdbx_strand_id
1 'polypeptide(L)'
;DNHKAFLPRDHCVKELLDTELNYRDSLYQIVTHFIEPLPLKIEEKKKIFLNISDIYALHSEFYEDLRAAGRNEKGRTSRIVDLFTKWQDRFLIYARYCSELPDAQEFL
;
A
#
# COMPACT_ATOMS: atom_id res chain seq x y z
N ASP A 1 -22.92 17.99 24.95
CA ASP A 1 -22.24 16.80 24.37
C ASP A 1 -22.88 16.39 23.07
N ASN A 2 -22.17 16.59 21.94
CA ASN A 2 -22.67 16.22 20.63
C ASN A 2 -21.95 14.94 20.19
N HIS A 3 -22.54 13.80 20.54
CA HIS A 3 -22.13 12.49 20.01
C HIS A 3 -22.49 12.47 18.51
N LYS A 4 -21.64 13.06 17.67
CA LYS A 4 -21.81 13.04 16.23
C LYS A 4 -21.61 11.59 15.78
N ALA A 5 -22.70 10.88 15.50
CA ALA A 5 -22.63 9.55 14.92
C ALA A 5 -21.77 9.63 13.64
N PHE A 6 -20.69 8.86 13.59
CA PHE A 6 -19.89 8.75 12.38
C PHE A 6 -20.80 8.18 11.28
N LEU A 7 -20.83 8.82 10.11
CA LEU A 7 -21.60 8.28 9.00
C LEU A 7 -20.94 6.96 8.53
N PRO A 8 -21.69 5.98 8.00
CA PRO A 8 -21.11 4.73 7.47
C PRO A 8 -19.97 4.96 6.47
N ARG A 9 -20.08 6.05 5.71
CA ARG A 9 -19.04 6.55 4.82
C ARG A 9 -17.74 6.87 5.55
N ASP A 10 -17.81 7.61 6.64
CA ASP A 10 -16.63 8.04 7.39
C ASP A 10 -15.97 6.84 8.09
N HIS A 11 -16.75 5.83 8.48
CA HIS A 11 -16.23 4.54 8.94
C HIS A 11 -15.44 3.82 7.85
N CYS A 12 -15.99 3.73 6.63
CA CYS A 12 -15.31 3.10 5.50
C CYS A 12 -14.01 3.84 5.11
N VAL A 13 -14.02 5.19 5.12
CA VAL A 13 -12.80 5.98 4.86
C VAL A 13 -11.74 5.72 5.93
N LYS A 14 -12.14 5.66 7.20
CA LYS A 14 -11.23 5.35 8.29
C LYS A 14 -10.65 3.94 8.14
N GLU A 15 -11.50 2.95 7.87
CA GLU A 15 -11.07 1.57 7.66
C GLU A 15 -10.05 1.47 6.53
N LEU A 16 -10.31 2.10 5.38
CA LEU A 16 -9.36 2.16 4.26
C LEU A 16 -7.99 2.71 4.68
N LEU A 17 -7.96 3.82 5.43
CA LEU A 17 -6.72 4.42 5.92
C LEU A 17 -5.98 3.51 6.90
N ASP A 18 -6.70 2.93 7.85
CA ASP A 18 -6.13 2.07 8.88
C ASP A 18 -5.56 0.78 8.25
N THR A 19 -6.27 0.17 7.30
CA THR A 19 -5.79 -1.03 6.60
C THR A 19 -4.62 -0.72 5.67
N GLU A 20 -4.63 0.43 5.00
CA GLU A 20 -3.55 0.84 4.10
C GLU A 20 -2.26 1.12 4.87
N LEU A 21 -2.37 1.79 6.02
CA LEU A 21 -1.26 2.01 6.95
C LEU A 21 -0.63 0.68 7.39
N ASN A 22 -1.45 -0.26 7.85
CA ASN A 22 -0.99 -1.57 8.29
C ASN A 22 -0.31 -2.36 7.16
N TYR A 23 -0.84 -2.28 5.94
CA TYR A 23 -0.25 -2.96 4.78
C TYR A 23 1.11 -2.37 4.41
N ARG A 24 1.20 -1.04 4.31
CA ARG A 24 2.45 -0.32 4.07
C ARG A 24 3.50 -0.63 5.14
N ASP A 25 3.12 -0.66 6.41
CA ASP A 25 4.03 -0.95 7.52
C ASP A 25 4.53 -2.40 7.49
N SER A 26 3.68 -3.33 7.05
CA SER A 26 4.07 -4.73 6.83
C SER A 26 5.10 -4.84 5.69
N LEU A 27 4.89 -4.11 4.59
CA LEU A 27 5.86 -4.03 3.49
C LEU A 27 7.19 -3.39 3.94
N TYR A 28 7.13 -2.33 4.73
CA TYR A 28 8.30 -1.71 5.35
C TYR A 28 9.08 -2.71 6.19
N GLN A 29 8.39 -3.51 7.02
CA GLN A 29 9.03 -4.54 7.84
C GLN A 29 9.75 -5.58 6.98
N ILE A 30 9.16 -6.02 5.86
CA ILE A 30 9.81 -6.94 4.93
C ILE A 30 11.09 -6.32 4.35
N VAL A 31 11.02 -5.08 3.87
CA VAL A 31 12.19 -4.39 3.30
C VAL A 31 13.31 -4.24 4.33
N THR A 32 12.99 -3.73 5.52
CA THR A 32 13.99 -3.35 6.52
C THR A 32 14.53 -4.51 7.36
N HIS A 33 13.71 -5.51 7.67
CA HIS A 33 14.12 -6.61 8.55
C HIS A 33 14.50 -7.89 7.79
N PHE A 34 14.18 -7.98 6.49
CA PHE A 34 14.52 -9.16 5.67
C PHE A 34 15.38 -8.78 4.48
N ILE A 35 14.91 -7.90 3.58
CA ILE A 35 15.62 -7.61 2.31
C ILE A 35 16.97 -6.94 2.56
N GLU A 36 16.99 -5.84 3.33
CA GLU A 36 18.20 -5.07 3.62
C GLU A 36 19.28 -5.88 4.35
N PRO A 37 19.01 -6.57 5.48
CA PRO A 37 20.03 -7.27 6.26
C PRO A 37 20.57 -8.53 5.58
N LEU A 38 19.87 -9.07 4.57
CA LEU A 38 20.30 -10.29 3.90
C LEU A 38 21.59 -10.04 3.08
N PRO A 39 22.69 -10.79 3.28
CA PRO A 39 23.96 -10.55 2.61
C PRO A 39 24.02 -11.16 1.20
N LEU A 40 22.94 -11.01 0.42
CA LEU A 40 22.85 -11.48 -0.96
C LEU A 40 23.08 -10.35 -1.95
N LYS A 41 23.45 -10.70 -3.19
CA LYS A 41 23.50 -9.71 -4.27
C LYS A 41 22.09 -9.24 -4.60
N ILE A 42 22.00 -8.02 -5.15
CA ILE A 42 20.73 -7.39 -5.54
C ILE A 42 19.90 -8.32 -6.45
N GLU A 43 20.53 -9.00 -7.41
CA GLU A 43 19.84 -9.90 -8.32
C GLU A 43 19.30 -11.17 -7.65
N GLU A 44 19.95 -11.66 -6.59
CA GLU A 44 19.45 -12.80 -5.80
C GLU A 44 18.29 -12.37 -4.92
N LYS A 45 18.38 -11.18 -4.31
CA LYS A 45 17.26 -10.57 -3.56
C LYS A 45 16.04 -10.37 -4.45
N LYS A 46 16.21 -9.90 -5.70
CA LYS A 46 15.11 -9.73 -6.66
C LYS A 46 14.45 -11.04 -7.09
N LYS A 47 15.13 -12.19 -6.99
CA LYS A 47 14.49 -13.49 -7.29
C LYS A 47 13.59 -13.95 -6.15
N ILE A 48 14.01 -13.71 -4.91
CA ILE A 48 13.30 -14.15 -3.70
C ILE A 48 12.18 -13.17 -3.34
N PHE A 49 12.48 -11.87 -3.37
CA PHE A 49 11.57 -10.80 -2.94
C PHE A 49 10.92 -10.03 -4.09
N LEU A 50 11.20 -10.42 -5.34
CA LEU A 50 10.62 -9.80 -6.54
C LEU A 50 10.78 -8.26 -6.50
N ASN A 51 9.67 -7.56 -6.72
CA ASN A 51 9.55 -6.12 -6.70
C ASN A 51 8.86 -5.59 -5.41
N ILE A 52 8.99 -6.27 -4.27
CA ILE A 52 8.41 -5.84 -2.99
C ILE A 52 8.85 -4.42 -2.61
N SER A 53 10.10 -4.04 -2.85
CA SER A 53 10.58 -2.68 -2.57
C SER A 53 9.86 -1.62 -3.41
N ASP A 54 9.52 -1.93 -4.67
CA ASP A 54 8.79 -1.02 -5.54
C ASP A 54 7.32 -0.92 -5.13
N ILE A 55 6.72 -2.05 -4.71
CA ILE A 55 5.37 -2.09 -4.15
C ILE A 55 5.30 -1.27 -2.85
N TYR A 56 6.29 -1.40 -1.97
CA TYR A 56 6.40 -0.58 -0.76
C TYR A 56 6.45 0.92 -1.07
N ALA A 57 7.27 1.32 -2.05
CA ALA A 57 7.36 2.72 -2.47
C ALA A 57 6.02 3.23 -3.02
N LEU A 58 5.35 2.42 -3.86
CA LEU A 58 4.03 2.74 -4.40
C LEU A 58 3.00 2.96 -3.29
N HIS A 59 2.92 2.05 -2.32
CA HIS A 59 1.98 2.15 -1.21
C HIS A 59 2.30 3.29 -0.24
N SER A 60 3.57 3.63 -0.07
CA SER A 60 3.98 4.79 0.74
C SER A 60 3.49 6.10 0.13
N GLU A 61 3.65 6.28 -1.18
CA GLU A 61 3.12 7.46 -1.88
C GLU A 61 1.58 7.46 -1.91
N PHE A 62 0.96 6.31 -2.18
CA PHE A 62 -0.50 6.16 -2.22
C PHE A 62 -1.14 6.50 -0.86
N TYR A 63 -0.55 6.04 0.25
CA TYR A 63 -1.06 6.31 1.59
C TYR A 63 -1.11 7.82 1.90
N GLU A 64 -0.09 8.59 1.51
CA GLU A 64 -0.09 10.05 1.73
C GLU A 64 -1.18 10.75 0.91
N ASP A 65 -1.37 10.35 -0.34
CA ASP A 65 -2.46 10.83 -1.19
C ASP A 65 -3.84 10.41 -0.63
N LEU A 66 -3.98 9.18 -0.12
CA LEU A 66 -5.21 8.66 0.51
C LEU A 66 -5.55 9.41 1.78
N ARG A 67 -4.55 9.67 2.63
CA ARG A 67 -4.68 10.48 3.84
C ARG A 67 -5.11 11.89 3.50
N ALA A 68 -4.61 12.47 2.41
CA ALA A 68 -5.05 13.78 1.95
C ALA A 68 -6.50 13.76 1.41
N ALA A 69 -6.86 12.75 0.62
CA ALA A 69 -8.19 12.61 0.03
C ALA A 69 -9.28 12.25 1.05
N GLY A 70 -8.93 11.55 2.13
CA GLY A 70 -9.82 11.15 3.22
C GLY A 70 -10.16 12.28 4.19
N ARG A 71 -9.45 13.41 4.17
CA ARG A 71 -9.80 14.60 4.97
C ARG A 71 -11.09 15.23 4.44
N ASN A 72 -12.19 15.08 5.18
CA ASN A 72 -13.43 15.81 4.93
C ASN A 72 -13.28 17.29 5.35
N GLU A 73 -12.58 18.11 4.56
CA GLU A 73 -12.61 19.55 4.77
C GLU A 73 -13.98 20.13 4.35
N LYS A 74 -14.70 20.68 5.34
CA LYS A 74 -15.82 21.62 5.16
C LYS A 74 -16.91 21.16 4.18
N GLY A 75 -17.45 19.96 4.37
CA GLY A 75 -18.67 19.51 3.67
C GLY A 75 -18.48 19.14 2.20
N ARG A 76 -17.24 19.00 1.73
CA ARG A 76 -16.95 18.40 0.42
C ARG A 76 -16.97 16.88 0.54
N THR A 77 -17.56 16.22 -0.46
CA THR A 77 -17.43 14.77 -0.65
C THR A 77 -15.95 14.41 -0.78
N SER A 78 -15.45 13.47 0.04
CA SER A 78 -14.08 12.94 -0.10
C SER A 78 -13.83 12.44 -1.52
N ARG A 79 -12.63 12.71 -2.02
CA ARG A 79 -12.22 12.50 -3.42
C ARG A 79 -11.55 11.13 -3.63
N ILE A 80 -11.96 10.14 -2.84
CA ILE A 80 -11.34 8.82 -2.84
C ILE A 80 -11.51 8.12 -4.20
N VAL A 81 -12.66 8.29 -4.85
CA VAL A 81 -12.90 7.71 -6.19
C VAL A 81 -11.92 8.29 -7.23
N ASP A 82 -11.73 9.60 -7.25
CA ASP A 82 -10.76 10.26 -8.13
C ASP A 82 -9.34 9.73 -7.87
N LEU A 83 -9.01 9.51 -6.59
CA LEU A 83 -7.72 8.99 -6.19
C LEU A 83 -7.49 7.58 -6.75
N PHE A 84 -8.41 6.64 -6.53
CA PHE A 84 -8.26 5.28 -7.06
C PHE A 84 -8.17 5.28 -8.60
N THR A 85 -8.94 6.15 -9.26
CA THR A 85 -8.88 6.31 -10.72
C THR A 85 -7.51 6.84 -11.19
N LYS A 86 -6.90 7.77 -10.45
CA LYS A 86 -5.55 8.28 -10.74
C LYS A 86 -4.48 7.19 -10.56
N TRP A 87 -4.66 6.30 -9.59
CA TRP A 87 -3.63 5.33 -9.19
C TRP A 87 -3.74 3.96 -9.87
N GLN A 88 -4.88 3.63 -10.49
CA GLN A 88 -5.16 2.31 -11.07
C GLN A 88 -4.03 1.76 -11.96
N ASP A 89 -3.46 2.59 -12.85
CA ASP A 89 -2.42 2.14 -13.78
C ASP A 89 -1.08 1.89 -13.06
N ARG A 90 -0.81 2.61 -11.96
CA ARG A 90 0.41 2.39 -11.18
C ARG A 90 0.38 1.05 -10.46
N PHE A 91 -0.81 0.56 -10.09
CA PHE A 91 -1.00 -0.76 -9.50
C PHE A 91 -0.73 -1.93 -10.46
N LEU A 92 -0.52 -1.68 -11.76
CA LEU A 92 -0.09 -2.71 -12.71
C LEU A 92 1.26 -3.36 -12.33
N ILE A 93 2.02 -2.73 -11.42
CA ILE A 93 3.23 -3.33 -10.83
C ILE A 93 2.97 -4.71 -10.17
N TYR A 94 1.74 -4.96 -9.71
CA TYR A 94 1.33 -6.24 -9.16
C TYR A 94 1.23 -7.35 -10.21
N ALA A 95 1.06 -7.02 -11.50
CA ALA A 95 0.99 -8.03 -12.55
C ALA A 95 2.26 -8.90 -12.54
N ARG A 96 3.43 -8.25 -12.42
CA ARG A 96 4.72 -8.92 -12.31
C ARG A 96 4.83 -9.73 -11.02
N TYR A 97 4.50 -9.12 -9.88
CA TYR A 97 4.61 -9.77 -8.59
C TYR A 97 3.77 -11.06 -8.55
N CYS A 98 2.50 -10.98 -8.94
CA CYS A 98 1.59 -12.11 -8.91
C CYS A 98 1.95 -13.21 -9.92
N SER A 99 2.53 -12.85 -11.08
CA SER A 99 2.96 -13.84 -12.06
C SER A 99 4.25 -14.57 -11.67
N GLU A 100 5.19 -13.87 -11.00
CA GLU A 100 6.50 -14.41 -10.63
C GLU A 100 6.52 -15.01 -9.20
N LEU A 101 5.48 -14.79 -8.39
CA LEU A 101 5.41 -15.29 -7.01
C LEU A 101 5.54 -16.82 -6.87
N PRO A 102 4.90 -17.66 -7.71
CA PRO A 102 5.06 -19.11 -7.61
C PRO A 102 6.52 -19.55 -7.80
N ASP A 103 7.22 -18.95 -8.76
CA ASP A 103 8.64 -19.26 -9.02
C ASP A 103 9.53 -18.76 -7.88
N ALA A 104 9.24 -17.57 -7.35
CA ALA A 104 9.98 -16.99 -6.22
C ALA A 104 9.91 -17.88 -4.96
N GLN A 105 8.76 -18.53 -4.73
CA GLN A 105 8.56 -19.44 -3.60
C GLN A 105 9.43 -20.70 -3.66
N GLU A 106 9.91 -21.12 -4.82
CA GLU A 106 10.84 -22.25 -4.95
C GLU A 106 12.27 -21.92 -4.46
N PHE A 107 12.60 -20.63 -4.30
CA PHE A 107 13.90 -20.17 -3.83
C PHE A 107 13.97 -19.92 -2.31
N LEU A 108 12.85 -20.11 -1.60
CA LEU A 108 12.72 -19.99 -0.14
C LEU A 108 12.89 -21.36 0.54
#